data_AF-A0A1G5T5H7-F1
#
_entry.id   AF-A0A1G5T5H7-F1
#
_cell.length_a   1.000
_cell.length_b   1.000
_cell.length_c   1.000
_cell.angle_alpha   90.00
_cell.angle_beta   90.00
_cell.angle_gamma   90.00
#
_symmetry.space_group_name_H-M   'P 1'
#
loop_
_entity.id
_entity.type
_entity.pdbx_description
1 polymer ?
#
loop_
_entity_poly.entity_id
_entity_poly.type
_entity_poly.pdbx_seq_one_letter_code
_entity_poly.pdbx_strand_id
1 'polypeptide(L)' 'MFEACSLRDGNMAGSRFTGADLRGADLGGLRLVDAALFRGATISRDQAGQLLGELGLNVR' A
#
# COMPACT_ATOMS: atom_id res chain seq x y z
N MET A 1 12.86 -3.22 -4.08
CA MET A 1 11.87 -3.19 -5.17
C MET A 1 11.00 -4.41 -4.99
N PHE A 2 9.70 -4.22 -4.72
CA PHE A 2 8.75 -5.32 -4.55
C PHE A 2 7.99 -5.53 -5.86
N GLU A 3 8.51 -6.36 -6.76
CA GLU A 3 7.78 -6.75 -7.97
C GLU A 3 6.94 -8.00 -7.68
N ALA A 4 5.62 -7.92 -7.94
CA ALA A 4 4.66 -9.02 -7.81
C ALA A 4 4.53 -9.64 -6.40
N CYS A 5 4.98 -8.95 -5.34
CA CYS A 5 4.69 -9.35 -3.96
C CYS A 5 3.28 -8.92 -3.57
N SER A 6 2.53 -9.81 -2.92
CA SER A 6 1.24 -9.45 -2.33
C SER A 6 1.43 -8.99 -0.88
N LEU A 7 0.92 -7.80 -0.56
CA LEU A 7 0.79 -7.29 0.81
C LEU A 7 -0.65 -7.39 1.31
N ARG A 8 -1.53 -8.05 0.52
CA ARG A 8 -2.95 -8.21 0.84
C ARG A 8 -3.14 -8.96 2.15
N ASP A 9 -3.99 -8.39 3.01
CA ASP A 9 -4.34 -8.95 4.33
C ASP A 9 -3.11 -9.27 5.22
N GLY A 10 -1.93 -8.75 4.87
CA GLY A 10 -0.69 -9.03 5.57
C GLY A 10 -0.69 -8.39 6.96
N ASN A 11 -0.31 -9.16 7.98
CA ASN A 11 0.01 -8.57 9.28
C ASN A 11 1.33 -7.81 9.16
N MET A 12 1.23 -6.49 9.04
CA MET A 12 2.39 -5.62 8.85
C MET A 12 2.98 -5.12 10.18
N ALA A 13 2.48 -5.58 11.34
CA ALA A 13 2.99 -5.19 12.64
C ALA A 13 4.51 -5.44 12.74
N GLY A 14 5.28 -4.35 12.87
CA GLY A 14 6.75 -4.38 12.93
C GLY A 14 7.48 -4.28 11.59
N SER A 15 6.77 -4.30 10.45
CA SER A 15 7.38 -4.06 9.13
C SER A 15 7.65 -2.58 8.91
N ARG A 16 8.81 -2.19 8.36
CA ARG A 16 9.11 -0.81 7.98
C ARG A 16 9.27 -0.69 6.47
N PHE A 17 8.32 -0.03 5.81
CA PHE A 17 8.36 0.30 4.39
C PHE A 17 8.78 1.75 4.13
N THR A 18 9.42 2.39 5.11
CA THR A 18 9.83 3.79 5.01
C THR A 18 10.76 3.98 3.82
N GLY A 19 10.38 4.83 2.87
CA GLY A 19 11.17 5.07 1.64
C GLY A 19 11.19 3.92 0.64
N ALA A 20 10.42 2.85 0.86
CA ALA A 20 10.43 1.68 -0.02
C ALA A 20 9.76 1.98 -1.37
N ASP A 21 10.26 1.35 -2.43
CA ASP A 21 9.56 1.29 -3.71
C ASP A 21 8.63 0.08 -3.75
N LEU A 22 7.33 0.36 -3.65
CA LEU A 22 6.24 -0.62 -3.60
C LEU A 22 5.49 -0.72 -4.93
N ARG A 23 5.95 -0.03 -5.99
CA ARG A 23 5.30 -0.11 -7.30
C ARG A 23 5.31 -1.55 -7.79
N GLY A 24 4.14 -2.06 -8.17
CA GLY A 24 3.95 -3.43 -8.64
C GLY A 24 3.60 -4.46 -7.55
N ALA A 25 3.58 -4.06 -6.28
CA ALA A 25 3.02 -4.88 -5.20
C ALA A 25 1.48 -4.85 -5.21
N ASP A 26 0.81 -5.94 -4.83
CA ASP A 26 -0.63 -5.91 -4.56
C ASP A 26 -0.87 -5.29 -3.18
N LEU A 27 -1.50 -4.10 -3.16
CA LEU A 27 -1.85 -3.34 -1.95
C LEU A 27 -3.34 -3.45 -1.59
N GLY A 28 -4.12 -4.31 -2.25
CA GLY A 28 -5.55 -4.50 -1.94
C GLY A 28 -5.76 -5.02 -0.51
N GLY A 29 -6.86 -4.62 0.14
CA GLY A 29 -7.18 -5.03 1.52
C GLY A 29 -6.25 -4.46 2.60
N LEU A 30 -5.33 -3.57 2.23
CA LEU A 30 -4.40 -2.95 3.16
C LEU A 30 -5.14 -2.01 4.11
N ARG A 31 -5.15 -2.34 5.40
CA ARG A 31 -5.80 -1.49 6.41
C ARG A 31 -4.93 -0.28 6.70
N LEU A 32 -5.44 0.92 6.40
CA LEU A 32 -4.74 2.19 6.61
C LEU A 32 -4.45 2.53 8.08
N VAL A 33 -4.86 1.69 9.02
CA VAL A 33 -4.46 1.80 10.44
C VAL A 33 -2.92 1.80 10.58
N ASP A 34 -2.22 1.21 9.60
CA ASP A 34 -0.77 1.08 9.55
C ASP A 34 -0.09 2.12 8.64
N ALA A 35 -0.77 3.20 8.26
CA ALA A 35 -0.24 4.21 7.31
C ALA A 35 1.14 4.79 7.69
N ALA A 36 1.47 4.82 9.00
CA ALA A 36 2.78 5.25 9.47
C ALA A 36 3.94 4.37 8.95
N LEU A 37 3.71 3.06 8.73
CA LEU A 37 4.71 2.11 8.22
C LEU A 37 5.14 2.42 6.79
N PHE A 38 4.29 3.12 6.04
CA PHE A 38 4.45 3.45 4.62
C PHE A 38 5.00 4.86 4.40
N ARG A 39 5.47 5.55 5.44
CA ARG A 39 5.98 6.93 5.33
C ARG A 39 7.04 7.04 4.24
N GLY A 40 6.77 7.85 3.21
CA GLY A 40 7.70 8.10 2.12
C GLY A 40 7.86 6.92 1.13
N ALA A 41 7.05 5.87 1.24
CA ALA A 41 7.02 4.81 0.25
C ALA A 41 6.51 5.36 -1.10
N THR A 42 7.06 4.83 -2.19
CA THR A 42 6.63 5.15 -3.55
C THR A 42 5.64 4.09 -4.03
N ILE A 43 4.46 4.53 -4.49
CA ILE A 43 3.41 3.70 -5.08
C ILE A 43 3.01 4.23 -6.46
N SER A 44 2.35 3.40 -7.27
CA SER A 44 1.80 3.78 -8.56
C SER A 44 0.47 4.52 -8.42
N ARG A 45 0.01 5.11 -9.53
CA ARG A 45 -1.27 5.81 -9.60
C ARG A 45 -2.45 4.85 -9.39
N ASP A 46 -2.37 3.65 -9.94
CA ASP A 46 -3.39 2.60 -9.78
C ASP A 46 -3.45 2.10 -8.33
N GLN A 47 -2.29 1.90 -7.69
CA GLN A 47 -2.19 1.53 -6.28
C GLN A 47 -2.79 2.60 -5.36
N ALA A 48 -2.57 3.89 -5.67
CA ALA A 48 -3.21 4.98 -4.94
C ALA A 48 -4.74 4.93 -5.11
N GLY A 49 -5.23 4.62 -6.31
CA GLY A 49 -6.65 4.41 -6.59
C GLY A 49 -7.26 3.30 -5.75
N GLN A 50 -6.59 2.15 -5.65
CA GLN A 50 -7.03 1.03 -4.82
C GLN A 50 -7.13 1.43 -3.34
N LEU A 51 -6.09 2.05 -2.78
CA LEU A 51 -6.06 2.48 -1.38
C LEU A 51 -7.16 3.49 -1.05
N LEU A 52 -7.41 4.46 -1.95
CA LEU A 52 -8.47 5.44 -1.78
C LEU A 52 -9.86 4.79 -1.91
N GLY A 53 -10.02 3.80 -2.80
CA GLY A 53 -11.23 2.99 -2.91
C GLY A 53 -11.56 2.22 -1.63
N GLU A 54 -10.55 1.68 -0.94
CA GLU A 54 -10.70 1.02 0.37
C GLU A 54 -11.15 2.01 1.47
N LEU A 55 -10.90 3.32 1.29
CA LEU A 55 -11.47 4.39 2.12
C LEU A 55 -12.89 4.80 1.72
N GLY A 56 -13.48 4.16 0.71
CA GLY A 56 -14.77 4.53 0.14
C GLY A 56 -14.73 5.79 -0.74
N LEU A 57 -13.53 6.23 -1.14
CA LEU A 57 -13.36 7.40 -2.01
C LEU A 57 -13.40 6.97 -3.48
N ASN A 58 -14.22 7.65 -4.27
CA ASN A 58 -14.26 7.43 -5.71
C ASN A 58 -13.10 8.15 -6.41
N VAL A 59 -12.20 7.38 -6.99
CA VAL A 59 -11.13 7.87 -7.86
C VAL A 59 -11.58 7.71 -9.32
N ARG A 60 -11.50 8.78 -10.09
CA ARG A 60 -11.96 8.89 -11.48
C ARG A 60 -11.02 9.76 -12.29
#